data_AF-A0A7V2UBQ3-F1
#
_entry.id   AF-A0A7V2UBQ3-F1
#
_cell.length_a   1.000
_cell.length_b   1.000
_cell.length_c   1.000
_cell.angle_alpha   90.00
_cell.angle_beta   90.00
_cell.angle_gamma   90.00
#
_symmetry.space_group_name_H-M   'P 1'
#
loop_
_entity.id
_entity.type
_entity.pdbx_description
1 polymer ?
#
loop_
_entity_poly.entity_id
_entity_poly.type
_entity_poly.pdbx_seq_one_letter_code
_entity_poly.pdbx_strand_id
1 'polypeptide(L)'
;MRKLVLALLLLAPPWLKKFLLRRFFGAKIGRGARIGWFALVRGQRIEIGDYARISGLAMLQCREVLIGDYTVIGNRVHVYGPASFAIGRHSVLGAETMVNVWEDVRIGDLTAIGARTMIVTHGTALPYTEGYWVKFAPVTIGSRVWIGSGAFIQPGITIGNEVFVNAMSVVKRDLPAGSVAEGYPARVVAPMERLRRAMSPGAVDDAARSMLAHFAEVGLRRERGVQPTADAEGALTFKFHGRDYLVACVPSEGPLPSALGSGGRRRVVLLLNRPQWSPPAGLEGALAIDLTTMRTPPPRDPIHRALEGFLRGYYSLPLEYYP
;
A
#
# COMPACT_ATOMS: atom_id res chain seq x y z
N MET A 1 -6.59 10.19 33.56
CA MET A 1 -6.03 10.95 32.41
C MET A 1 -5.98 10.14 31.10
N ARG A 2 -5.28 9.00 30.99
CA ARG A 2 -5.12 8.25 29.72
C ARG A 2 -6.43 7.79 29.06
N LYS A 3 -7.45 7.34 29.82
CA LYS A 3 -8.77 6.95 29.28
C LYS A 3 -9.52 8.13 28.63
N LEU A 4 -9.43 9.32 29.24
CA LEU A 4 -10.04 10.55 28.71
C LEU A 4 -9.34 10.99 27.41
N VAL A 5 -8.01 10.93 27.37
CA VAL A 5 -7.23 11.22 26.14
C VAL A 5 -7.56 10.20 25.04
N LEU A 6 -7.80 8.94 25.38
CA LEU A 6 -8.22 7.93 24.41
C LEU A 6 -9.59 8.24 23.79
N ALA A 7 -10.55 8.73 24.57
CA ALA A 7 -11.84 9.19 24.05
C ALA A 7 -11.67 10.43 23.14
N LEU A 8 -10.80 11.37 23.54
CA LEU A 8 -10.46 12.54 22.72
C LEU A 8 -9.76 12.15 21.41
N LEU A 9 -8.93 11.10 21.40
CA LEU A 9 -8.28 10.59 20.20
C LEU A 9 -9.28 10.16 19.13
N LEU A 10 -10.48 9.69 19.49
CA LEU A 10 -11.50 9.30 18.52
C LEU A 10 -11.98 10.51 17.70
N LEU A 11 -12.23 11.62 18.39
CA LEU A 11 -12.82 12.84 17.82
C LEU A 11 -11.77 13.89 17.38
N ALA A 12 -10.50 13.72 17.73
CA ALA A 12 -9.45 14.67 17.39
C ALA A 12 -9.18 14.71 15.87
N PRO A 13 -8.89 15.88 15.29
CA PRO A 13 -8.47 15.97 13.89
C PRO A 13 -7.14 15.24 13.65
N PRO A 14 -6.85 14.77 12.42
CA PRO A 14 -5.66 13.98 12.09
C PRO A 14 -4.32 14.57 12.56
N TRP A 15 -4.17 15.90 12.52
CA TRP A 15 -2.95 16.56 12.97
C TRP A 15 -2.77 16.48 14.50
N LEU A 16 -3.85 16.63 15.26
CA LEU A 16 -3.84 16.61 16.73
C LEU A 16 -3.64 15.18 17.26
N LYS A 17 -4.20 14.16 16.59
CA LYS A 17 -4.02 12.74 16.98
C LYS A 17 -2.55 12.36 17.11
N LYS A 18 -1.71 12.76 16.15
CA LYS A 18 -0.28 12.47 16.18
C LYS A 18 0.41 13.11 17.38
N PHE A 19 0.07 14.36 17.67
CA PHE A 19 0.60 15.07 18.83
C PHE A 19 0.20 14.37 20.14
N LEU A 20 -1.09 14.03 20.30
CA LEU A 20 -1.59 13.34 21.49
C LEU A 20 -0.94 11.96 21.70
N LEU A 21 -0.80 11.17 20.63
CA LEU A 21 -0.14 9.86 20.68
C LEU A 21 1.33 9.95 21.09
N ARG A 22 2.08 10.91 20.53
CA ARG A 22 3.47 11.16 20.94
C ARG A 22 3.55 11.60 22.41
N ARG A 23 2.75 12.59 22.79
CA ARG A 23 2.85 13.27 24.10
C ARG A 23 2.40 12.40 25.28
N PHE A 24 1.35 11.59 25.11
CA PHE A 24 0.72 10.85 26.20
C PHE A 24 0.92 9.33 26.15
N PHE A 25 1.30 8.81 24.97
CA PHE A 25 1.51 7.37 24.75
C PHE A 25 2.93 7.04 24.27
N GLY A 26 3.83 8.03 24.13
CA GLY A 26 5.21 7.79 23.70
C GLY A 26 5.33 7.21 22.29
N ALA A 27 4.30 7.38 21.45
CA ALA A 27 4.27 6.78 20.13
C ALA A 27 5.38 7.34 19.23
N LYS A 28 6.11 6.47 18.53
CA LYS A 28 7.01 6.88 17.44
C LYS A 28 6.20 6.97 16.16
N ILE A 29 6.13 8.15 15.57
CA ILE A 29 5.34 8.38 14.35
C ILE A 29 6.25 9.06 13.35
N GLY A 30 6.41 8.45 12.17
CA GLY A 30 7.24 8.91 11.09
C GLY A 30 6.74 10.19 10.42
N ARG A 31 7.60 10.75 9.57
CA ARG A 31 7.32 11.90 8.71
C ARG A 31 6.19 11.56 7.75
N GLY A 32 5.28 12.51 7.51
CA GLY A 32 4.20 12.35 6.55
C GLY A 32 3.11 11.32 6.92
N ALA A 33 3.28 10.55 8.00
CA ALA A 33 2.28 9.59 8.47
C ALA A 33 0.93 10.27 8.78
N ARG A 34 -0.16 9.54 8.51
CA ARG A 34 -1.54 10.03 8.65
C ARG A 34 -2.40 9.04 9.43
N ILE A 35 -3.22 9.57 10.33
CA ILE A 35 -4.21 8.81 11.10
C ILE A 35 -5.56 9.46 10.85
N GLY A 36 -6.49 8.70 10.26
CA GLY A 36 -7.78 9.17 9.76
C GLY A 36 -8.74 9.61 10.86
N TRP A 37 -9.86 10.18 10.44
CA TRP A 37 -10.98 10.50 11.34
C TRP A 37 -11.54 9.23 11.99
N PHE A 38 -11.84 9.31 13.30
CA PHE A 38 -12.36 8.20 14.09
C PHE A 38 -11.49 6.93 14.14
N ALA A 39 -10.26 6.99 13.64
CA ALA A 39 -9.29 5.93 13.85
C ALA A 39 -8.76 5.97 15.28
N LEU A 40 -8.57 4.79 15.86
CA LEU A 40 -8.07 4.61 17.21
C LEU A 40 -6.86 3.68 17.18
N VAL A 41 -5.76 4.12 17.79
CA VAL A 41 -4.55 3.32 17.97
C VAL A 41 -4.21 3.31 19.45
N ARG A 42 -4.17 2.11 20.03
CA ARG A 42 -3.88 1.88 21.44
C ARG A 42 -2.96 0.68 21.58
N GLY A 43 -1.88 0.90 22.31
CA GLY A 43 -0.98 -0.16 22.78
C GLY A 43 0.02 0.38 23.78
N GLN A 44 0.81 -0.52 24.36
CA GLN A 44 1.94 -0.18 25.21
C GLN A 44 3.10 0.38 24.38
N ARG A 45 3.29 -0.17 23.17
CA ARG A 45 4.24 0.32 22.16
C ARG A 45 3.50 0.63 20.87
N ILE A 46 3.72 1.83 20.34
CA ILE A 46 3.12 2.28 19.08
C ILE A 46 4.24 2.84 18.20
N GLU A 47 4.48 2.20 17.07
CA GLU A 47 5.42 2.65 16.04
C GLU A 47 4.71 2.70 14.69
N ILE A 48 4.70 3.87 14.06
CA ILE A 48 4.07 4.13 12.76
C ILE A 48 5.15 4.73 11.87
N GLY A 49 5.48 4.04 10.79
CA GLY A 49 6.55 4.42 9.87
C GLY A 49 6.27 5.69 9.06
N ASP A 50 7.28 6.12 8.32
CA ASP A 50 7.24 7.25 7.41
C ASP A 50 6.14 7.03 6.35
N TYR A 51 5.31 8.05 6.14
CA TYR A 51 4.21 8.06 5.16
C TYR A 51 3.16 6.95 5.30
N ALA A 52 3.19 6.17 6.38
CA ALA A 52 2.16 5.19 6.69
C ALA A 52 0.79 5.86 6.88
N ARG A 53 -0.27 5.17 6.49
CA ARG A 53 -1.64 5.67 6.54
C ARG A 53 -2.54 4.71 7.29
N ILE A 54 -3.11 5.19 8.39
CA ILE A 54 -4.22 4.53 9.06
C ILE A 54 -5.50 5.24 8.63
N SER A 55 -6.36 4.54 7.90
CA SER A 55 -7.59 5.11 7.33
C SER A 55 -8.66 5.30 8.39
N GLY A 56 -9.77 5.94 8.03
CA GLY A 56 -10.82 6.28 8.97
C GLY A 56 -11.47 5.04 9.60
N LEU A 57 -11.94 5.18 10.83
CA LEU A 57 -12.63 4.13 11.60
C LEU A 57 -11.80 2.84 11.82
N ALA A 58 -10.50 2.83 11.52
CA ALA A 58 -9.63 1.72 11.87
C ALA A 58 -9.39 1.70 13.39
N MET A 59 -9.60 0.55 14.02
CA MET A 59 -9.42 0.34 15.46
C MET A 59 -8.30 -0.66 15.69
N LEU A 60 -7.16 -0.18 16.19
CA LEU A 60 -5.97 -0.99 16.50
C LEU A 60 -5.75 -0.98 18.01
N GLN A 61 -6.02 -2.10 18.67
CA GLN A 61 -5.99 -2.22 20.12
C GLN A 61 -5.29 -3.51 20.54
N CYS A 62 -3.98 -3.45 20.72
CA CYS A 62 -3.20 -4.59 21.18
C CYS A 62 -1.96 -4.15 21.97
N ARG A 63 -1.10 -5.07 22.41
CA ARG A 63 0.08 -4.73 23.24
C ARG A 63 1.07 -3.86 22.47
N GLU A 64 1.44 -4.29 21.26
CA GLU A 64 2.30 -3.53 20.38
C GLU A 64 1.66 -3.37 19.01
N VAL A 65 1.64 -2.14 18.50
CA VAL A 65 1.18 -1.80 17.14
C VAL A 65 2.39 -1.26 16.37
N LEU A 66 2.93 -2.08 15.47
CA LEU A 66 4.10 -1.75 14.66
C LEU A 66 3.70 -1.73 13.18
N ILE A 67 3.79 -0.56 12.54
CA ILE A 67 3.39 -0.34 11.16
C ILE A 67 4.58 0.24 10.39
N GLY A 68 5.04 -0.47 9.36
CA GLY A 68 6.17 -0.04 8.53
C GLY A 68 5.87 1.18 7.65
N ASP A 69 6.93 1.71 7.04
CA ASP A 69 6.86 2.87 6.14
C ASP A 69 5.95 2.60 4.93
N TYR A 70 5.24 3.63 4.48
CA TYR A 70 4.32 3.60 3.33
C TYR A 70 3.15 2.62 3.45
N THR A 71 3.01 1.91 4.57
CA THR A 71 1.97 0.91 4.78
C THR A 71 0.60 1.54 4.98
N VAL A 72 -0.42 0.89 4.42
CA VAL A 72 -1.81 1.35 4.47
C VAL A 72 -2.66 0.39 5.28
N ILE A 73 -3.23 0.89 6.36
CA ILE A 73 -4.31 0.24 7.10
C ILE A 73 -5.63 0.79 6.56
N GLY A 74 -6.45 -0.08 5.98
CA GLY A 74 -7.72 0.25 5.34
C GLY A 74 -8.80 0.73 6.31
N ASN A 75 -9.90 1.23 5.74
CA ASN A 75 -11.04 1.70 6.52
C ASN A 75 -11.68 0.55 7.30
N ARG A 76 -12.13 0.83 8.53
CA ARG A 76 -12.86 -0.13 9.37
C ARG A 76 -12.10 -1.45 9.62
N VAL A 77 -10.77 -1.42 9.53
CA VAL A 77 -9.93 -2.51 10.02
C VAL A 77 -10.10 -2.62 11.54
N HIS A 78 -10.17 -3.85 12.05
CA HIS A 78 -10.18 -4.11 13.48
C HIS A 78 -9.05 -5.06 13.86
N VAL A 79 -8.08 -4.57 14.64
CA VAL A 79 -7.00 -5.37 15.24
C VAL A 79 -7.20 -5.33 16.75
N TYR A 80 -7.36 -6.49 17.38
CA TYR A 80 -7.69 -6.57 18.80
C TYR A 80 -7.08 -7.80 19.46
N GLY A 81 -6.67 -7.67 20.72
CA GLY A 81 -6.16 -8.77 21.55
C GLY A 81 -4.97 -8.37 22.42
N PRO A 82 -4.54 -9.23 23.36
CA PRO A 82 -3.48 -8.92 24.32
C PRO A 82 -2.04 -9.03 23.76
N ALA A 83 -1.81 -9.61 22.60
CA ALA A 83 -0.46 -9.83 22.03
C ALA A 83 -0.05 -8.71 21.05
N SER A 84 0.98 -8.94 20.23
CA SER A 84 1.57 -7.91 19.36
C SER A 84 1.15 -8.05 17.88
N PHE A 85 0.93 -6.92 17.21
CA PHE A 85 0.67 -6.84 15.77
C PHE A 85 1.78 -6.05 15.07
N ALA A 86 2.41 -6.67 14.08
CA ALA A 86 3.44 -6.04 13.26
C ALA A 86 3.15 -6.25 11.76
N ILE A 87 3.24 -5.17 10.99
CA ILE A 87 3.13 -5.18 9.53
C ILE A 87 4.28 -4.38 8.91
N GLY A 88 4.96 -4.98 7.93
CA GLY A 88 6.13 -4.45 7.25
C GLY A 88 5.86 -3.20 6.40
N ARG A 89 6.84 -2.78 5.61
CA ARG A 89 6.82 -1.62 4.73
C ARG A 89 6.05 -1.89 3.44
N HIS A 90 5.44 -0.86 2.85
CA HIS A 90 4.66 -0.94 1.60
C HIS A 90 3.59 -2.04 1.61
N SER A 91 3.09 -2.37 2.79
CA SER A 91 2.08 -3.42 2.97
C SER A 91 0.69 -2.79 3.05
N VAL A 92 -0.33 -3.58 2.80
CA VAL A 92 -1.72 -3.13 2.81
C VAL A 92 -2.56 -4.11 3.62
N LEU A 93 -3.33 -3.57 4.55
CA LEU A 93 -4.40 -4.29 5.24
C LEU A 93 -5.73 -3.77 4.69
N GLY A 94 -6.41 -4.57 3.88
CA GLY A 94 -7.62 -4.18 3.16
C GLY A 94 -8.76 -3.78 4.10
N ALA A 95 -9.73 -3.02 3.58
CA ALA A 95 -10.86 -2.53 4.37
C ALA A 95 -11.63 -3.68 5.05
N GLU A 96 -12.17 -3.41 6.24
CA GLU A 96 -12.96 -4.38 7.03
C GLU A 96 -12.21 -5.68 7.41
N THR A 97 -10.89 -5.72 7.25
CA THR A 97 -10.08 -6.85 7.72
C THR A 97 -10.11 -6.92 9.25
N MET A 98 -10.29 -8.13 9.78
CA MET A 98 -10.25 -8.40 11.20
C MET A 98 -9.01 -9.23 11.56
N VAL A 99 -8.26 -8.78 12.54
CA VAL A 99 -7.08 -9.48 13.06
C VAL A 99 -7.26 -9.70 14.56
N ASN A 100 -7.41 -10.96 14.95
CA ASN A 100 -7.45 -11.40 16.34
C ASN A 100 -6.01 -11.71 16.78
N VAL A 101 -5.53 -11.01 17.80
CA VAL A 101 -4.13 -10.97 18.26
C VAL A 101 -4.03 -11.44 19.72
N TRP A 102 -4.44 -12.68 19.97
CA TRP A 102 -4.22 -13.38 21.24
C TRP A 102 -2.83 -13.98 21.31
N GLU A 103 -2.29 -14.35 20.16
CA GLU A 103 -0.85 -14.53 19.93
C GLU A 103 -0.37 -13.49 18.90
N ASP A 104 0.95 -13.41 18.73
CA ASP A 104 1.55 -12.44 17.82
C ASP A 104 1.12 -12.67 16.35
N VAL A 105 0.85 -11.57 15.64
CA VAL A 105 0.65 -11.57 14.18
C VAL A 105 1.74 -10.74 13.54
N ARG A 106 2.52 -11.35 12.64
CA ARG A 106 3.60 -10.71 11.89
C ARG A 106 3.33 -10.80 10.40
N ILE A 107 3.40 -9.66 9.71
CA ILE A 107 3.19 -9.54 8.26
C ILE A 107 4.43 -8.85 7.67
N GLY A 108 5.02 -9.45 6.63
CA GLY A 108 6.22 -8.94 5.97
C GLY A 108 5.99 -7.68 5.13
N ASP A 109 7.04 -7.32 4.40
CA ASP A 109 7.07 -6.15 3.51
C ASP A 109 6.38 -6.45 2.17
N LEU A 110 5.86 -5.41 1.52
CA LEU A 110 5.22 -5.52 0.20
C LEU A 110 4.08 -6.55 0.18
N THR A 111 3.40 -6.72 1.31
CA THR A 111 2.35 -7.73 1.48
C THR A 111 0.98 -7.08 1.51
N ALA A 112 0.07 -7.57 0.67
CA ALA A 112 -1.30 -7.10 0.56
C ALA A 112 -2.29 -8.13 1.11
N ILE A 113 -3.09 -7.71 2.07
CA ILE A 113 -4.21 -8.49 2.61
C ILE A 113 -5.50 -7.90 2.07
N GLY A 114 -6.27 -8.71 1.35
CA GLY A 114 -7.53 -8.30 0.74
C GLY A 114 -8.58 -7.92 1.77
N ALA A 115 -9.57 -7.14 1.33
CA ALA A 115 -10.65 -6.67 2.20
C ALA A 115 -11.41 -7.84 2.83
N ARG A 116 -11.97 -7.63 4.03
CA ARG A 116 -12.76 -8.62 4.77
C ARG A 116 -12.04 -9.94 5.07
N THR A 117 -10.71 -9.94 5.01
CA THR A 117 -9.92 -11.10 5.47
C THR A 117 -10.03 -11.22 6.98
N MET A 118 -10.01 -12.45 7.49
CA MET A 118 -9.95 -12.72 8.92
C MET A 118 -8.69 -13.50 9.26
N ILE A 119 -7.87 -12.94 10.14
CA ILE A 119 -6.66 -13.59 10.67
C ILE A 119 -6.91 -13.89 12.13
N VAL A 120 -6.86 -15.16 12.52
CA VAL A 120 -7.12 -15.58 13.90
C VAL A 120 -5.91 -16.28 14.51
N THR A 121 -5.64 -15.99 15.78
CA THR A 121 -4.54 -16.59 16.55
C THR A 121 -5.01 -17.44 17.71
N HIS A 122 -6.31 -17.44 18.01
CA HIS A 122 -6.93 -18.40 18.90
C HIS A 122 -8.18 -19.04 18.30
N GLY A 123 -8.56 -20.21 18.84
CA GLY A 123 -9.78 -20.91 18.46
C GLY A 123 -10.42 -21.65 19.64
N THR A 124 -11.75 -21.79 19.55
CA THR A 124 -12.76 -22.28 20.52
C THR A 124 -13.24 -21.30 21.58
N ALA A 125 -14.55 -21.34 21.82
CA ALA A 125 -15.24 -20.72 22.95
C ALA A 125 -15.85 -21.77 23.89
N LEU A 126 -15.58 -23.05 23.64
CA LEU A 126 -16.10 -24.18 24.42
C LEU A 126 -15.08 -24.66 25.46
N PRO A 127 -15.53 -25.25 26.58
CA PRO A 127 -14.64 -25.61 27.69
C PRO A 127 -13.59 -26.64 27.29
N TYR A 128 -12.31 -26.25 27.35
CA TYR A 128 -11.19 -27.18 27.07
C TYR A 128 -11.23 -28.44 27.93
N THR A 129 -11.71 -28.29 29.17
CA THR A 129 -11.87 -29.37 30.15
C THR A 129 -12.87 -30.45 29.72
N GLU A 130 -13.72 -30.18 28.72
CA GLU A 130 -14.63 -31.15 28.11
C GLU A 130 -14.01 -31.84 26.88
N GLY A 131 -12.74 -31.57 26.57
CA GLY A 131 -12.02 -32.16 25.43
C GLY A 131 -12.19 -31.42 24.11
N TYR A 132 -12.82 -30.23 24.10
CA TYR A 132 -12.86 -29.39 22.90
C TYR A 132 -11.45 -28.94 22.50
N TRP A 133 -11.19 -28.89 21.20
CA TRP A 133 -9.91 -28.40 20.70
C TRP A 133 -9.73 -26.93 21.07
N VAL A 134 -8.56 -26.57 21.62
CA VAL A 134 -8.11 -25.19 21.83
C VAL A 134 -6.80 -25.03 21.07
N LYS A 135 -6.64 -23.91 20.36
CA LYS A 135 -5.35 -23.55 19.77
C LYS A 135 -5.08 -22.08 20.05
N PHE A 136 -3.93 -21.78 20.64
CA PHE A 136 -3.32 -20.46 20.70
C PHE A 136 -1.99 -20.57 19.97
N ALA A 137 -1.87 -19.91 18.82
CA ALA A 137 -0.63 -19.93 18.07
C ALA A 137 -0.49 -18.69 17.18
N PRO A 138 0.74 -18.13 17.07
CA PRO A 138 0.99 -16.94 16.28
C PRO A 138 0.76 -17.19 14.79
N VAL A 139 0.52 -16.12 14.03
CA VAL A 139 0.43 -16.17 12.57
C VAL A 139 1.57 -15.37 11.97
N THR A 140 2.30 -15.98 11.05
CA THR A 140 3.41 -15.33 10.32
C THR A 140 3.11 -15.34 8.84
N ILE A 141 3.09 -14.15 8.22
CA ILE A 141 2.91 -13.95 6.80
C ILE A 141 4.17 -13.29 6.25
N GLY A 142 4.80 -13.91 5.26
CA GLY A 142 6.03 -13.42 4.64
C GLY A 142 5.86 -12.10 3.86
N SER A 143 6.92 -11.76 3.13
CA SER A 143 6.98 -10.58 2.26
C SER A 143 6.51 -10.90 0.85
N ARG A 144 6.02 -9.89 0.12
CA ARG A 144 5.47 -10.03 -1.25
C ARG A 144 4.31 -11.02 -1.34
N VAL A 145 3.55 -11.16 -0.26
CA VAL A 145 2.37 -12.03 -0.22
C VAL A 145 1.15 -11.22 -0.66
N TRP A 146 0.25 -11.84 -1.43
CA TRP A 146 -1.06 -11.28 -1.69
C TRP A 146 -2.16 -12.28 -1.30
N ILE A 147 -2.95 -11.92 -0.30
CA ILE A 147 -4.13 -12.66 0.13
C ILE A 147 -5.36 -11.99 -0.45
N GLY A 148 -6.15 -12.72 -1.23
CA GLY A 148 -7.38 -12.25 -1.82
C GLY A 148 -8.44 -11.94 -0.77
N SER A 149 -9.40 -11.09 -1.13
CA SER A 149 -10.45 -10.63 -0.23
C SER A 149 -11.27 -11.80 0.35
N GLY A 150 -11.68 -11.66 1.61
CA GLY A 150 -12.54 -12.63 2.30
C GLY A 150 -11.86 -13.94 2.70
N ALA A 151 -10.53 -14.03 2.61
CA ALA A 151 -9.82 -15.21 3.07
C ALA A 151 -9.89 -15.37 4.60
N PHE A 152 -9.73 -16.60 5.09
CA PHE A 152 -9.63 -16.92 6.51
C PHE A 152 -8.31 -17.62 6.81
N ILE A 153 -7.53 -17.10 7.74
CA ILE A 153 -6.23 -17.64 8.15
C ILE A 153 -6.34 -18.20 9.57
N GLN A 154 -6.14 -19.52 9.72
CA GLN A 154 -6.25 -20.21 11.00
C GLN A 154 -5.11 -19.86 11.98
N PRO A 155 -5.28 -20.19 13.28
CA PRO A 155 -4.22 -20.03 14.26
C PRO A 155 -3.00 -20.89 13.92
N GLY A 156 -1.80 -20.35 14.14
CA GLY A 156 -0.55 -21.09 13.97
C GLY A 156 -0.08 -21.26 12.53
N ILE A 157 -0.61 -20.48 11.60
CA ILE A 157 -0.27 -20.58 10.18
C ILE A 157 0.97 -19.74 9.85
N THR A 158 1.87 -20.35 9.10
CA THR A 158 3.00 -19.69 8.44
C THR A 158 2.78 -19.67 6.93
N ILE A 159 2.77 -18.47 6.34
CA ILE A 159 2.74 -18.26 4.90
C ILE A 159 4.12 -17.75 4.48
N GLY A 160 4.79 -18.48 3.58
CA GLY A 160 6.09 -18.10 3.04
C GLY A 160 6.08 -16.81 2.23
N ASN A 161 7.26 -16.36 1.80
CA ASN A 161 7.38 -15.20 0.92
C ASN A 161 6.82 -15.49 -0.48
N GLU A 162 6.41 -14.45 -1.19
CA GLU A 162 5.92 -14.57 -2.57
C GLU A 162 4.83 -15.63 -2.68
N VAL A 163 3.76 -15.48 -1.90
CA VAL A 163 2.60 -16.36 -1.95
C VAL A 163 1.38 -15.59 -2.43
N PHE A 164 0.59 -16.20 -3.29
CA PHE A 164 -0.73 -15.71 -3.63
C PHE A 164 -1.81 -16.65 -3.09
N VAL A 165 -2.75 -16.11 -2.32
CA VAL A 165 -3.91 -16.85 -1.83
C VAL A 165 -5.14 -16.28 -2.52
N ASN A 166 -5.88 -17.10 -3.27
CA ASN A 166 -7.08 -16.65 -3.95
C ASN A 166 -8.16 -16.19 -2.94
N ALA A 167 -9.04 -15.30 -3.40
CA ALA A 167 -10.15 -14.78 -2.61
C ALA A 167 -11.02 -15.91 -2.01
N MET A 168 -11.62 -15.65 -0.85
CA MET A 168 -12.51 -16.58 -0.13
C MET A 168 -11.89 -17.93 0.27
N SER A 169 -10.56 -18.07 0.21
CA SER A 169 -9.86 -19.29 0.61
C SER A 169 -9.72 -19.41 2.12
N VAL A 170 -9.62 -20.63 2.64
CA VAL A 170 -9.38 -20.88 4.07
C VAL A 170 -8.09 -21.65 4.29
N VAL A 171 -7.10 -20.95 4.81
CA VAL A 171 -5.76 -21.48 5.05
C VAL A 171 -5.75 -22.22 6.38
N LYS A 172 -5.71 -23.55 6.30
CA LYS A 172 -5.68 -24.47 7.46
C LYS A 172 -4.31 -25.13 7.67
N ARG A 173 -3.35 -24.87 6.79
CA ARG A 173 -1.98 -25.42 6.80
C ARG A 173 -1.03 -24.36 6.27
N ASP A 174 0.23 -24.47 6.65
CA ASP A 174 1.28 -23.59 6.16
C ASP A 174 1.37 -23.62 4.64
N LEU A 175 1.72 -22.49 4.05
CA LEU A 175 1.88 -22.33 2.61
C LEU A 175 3.36 -22.09 2.30
N PRO A 176 3.99 -22.91 1.45
CA PRO A 176 5.39 -22.72 1.08
C PRO A 176 5.58 -21.44 0.28
N ALA A 177 6.79 -20.87 0.34
CA ALA A 177 7.14 -19.71 -0.46
C ALA A 177 7.01 -19.98 -1.97
N GLY A 178 6.71 -18.94 -2.76
CA GLY A 178 6.60 -19.06 -4.21
C GLY A 178 5.36 -19.84 -4.66
N SER A 179 4.32 -19.95 -3.83
CA SER A 179 3.13 -20.76 -4.15
C SER A 179 1.86 -19.95 -4.35
N VAL A 180 0.94 -20.54 -5.11
CA VAL A 180 -0.44 -20.09 -5.33
C VAL A 180 -1.34 -21.08 -4.64
N ALA A 181 -2.19 -20.61 -3.72
CA ALA A 181 -3.13 -21.46 -3.00
C ALA A 181 -4.58 -20.98 -3.12
N GLU A 182 -5.52 -21.92 -3.17
CA GLU A 182 -6.95 -21.60 -3.26
C GLU A 182 -7.86 -22.65 -2.62
N GLY A 183 -9.07 -22.24 -2.25
CA GLY A 183 -10.18 -23.12 -1.87
C GLY A 183 -10.47 -23.25 -0.38
N TYR A 184 -11.42 -24.13 -0.04
CA TYR A 184 -11.85 -24.46 1.32
C TYR A 184 -11.77 -25.99 1.56
N PRO A 185 -10.71 -26.52 2.19
CA PRO A 185 -9.50 -25.82 2.65
C PRO A 185 -8.57 -25.44 1.50
N ALA A 186 -7.76 -24.40 1.72
CA ALA A 186 -6.79 -23.94 0.73
C ALA A 186 -5.77 -25.05 0.41
N ARG A 187 -5.46 -25.21 -0.87
CA ARG A 187 -4.44 -26.13 -1.40
C ARG A 187 -3.56 -25.37 -2.38
N VAL A 188 -2.28 -25.73 -2.42
CA VAL A 188 -1.37 -25.21 -3.44
C VAL A 188 -1.80 -25.76 -4.80
N VAL A 189 -2.04 -24.88 -5.76
CA VAL A 189 -2.54 -25.21 -7.11
C VAL A 189 -1.57 -24.81 -8.22
N ALA A 190 -0.63 -23.92 -7.93
CA ALA A 190 0.36 -23.45 -8.87
C ALA A 190 1.59 -22.89 -8.16
N PRO A 191 2.74 -22.82 -8.85
CA PRO A 191 3.86 -22.00 -8.44
C PRO A 191 3.63 -20.53 -8.90
N MET A 192 4.21 -19.57 -8.20
CA MET A 192 3.99 -18.13 -8.45
C MET A 192 4.43 -17.66 -9.84
N GLU A 193 5.39 -18.34 -10.46
CA GLU A 193 5.90 -18.08 -11.81
C GLU A 193 4.79 -18.16 -12.86
N ARG A 194 3.70 -18.89 -12.59
CA ARG A 194 2.52 -18.91 -13.47
C ARG A 194 1.79 -17.57 -13.49
N LEU A 195 1.79 -16.82 -12.37
CA LEU A 195 1.12 -15.52 -12.23
C LEU A 195 2.08 -14.35 -12.50
N ARG A 196 3.31 -14.44 -12.00
CA ARG A 196 4.32 -13.38 -12.13
C ARG A 196 5.31 -13.72 -13.25
N ARG A 197 5.24 -12.96 -14.33
CA ARG A 197 6.20 -13.06 -15.45
C ARG A 197 7.25 -11.97 -15.35
N ALA A 198 8.47 -12.27 -15.77
CA ALA A 198 9.49 -11.25 -15.99
C ALA A 198 9.04 -10.31 -17.12
N MET A 199 9.31 -9.02 -16.98
CA MET A 199 9.01 -8.01 -18.00
C MET A 199 10.32 -7.51 -18.60
N SER A 200 10.41 -7.48 -19.93
CA SER A 200 11.51 -6.81 -20.62
C SER A 200 11.38 -5.28 -20.47
N PRO A 201 12.46 -4.49 -20.65
CA PRO A 201 12.40 -3.03 -20.59
C PRO A 201 11.29 -2.44 -21.49
N GLY A 202 11.17 -2.94 -22.73
CA GLY A 202 10.10 -2.55 -23.65
C GLY A 202 8.68 -2.90 -23.16
N ALA A 203 8.50 -4.05 -22.51
CA ALA A 203 7.21 -4.41 -21.91
C ALA A 203 6.85 -3.49 -20.73
N VAL A 204 7.84 -3.01 -19.98
CA VAL A 204 7.63 -1.99 -18.94
C VAL A 204 7.28 -0.63 -19.57
N ASP A 205 7.87 -0.28 -20.71
CA ASP A 205 7.49 0.93 -21.46
C ASP A 205 6.02 0.88 -21.92
N ASP A 206 5.56 -0.26 -22.43
CA ASP A 206 4.17 -0.48 -22.83
C ASP A 206 3.20 -0.40 -21.65
N ALA A 207 3.60 -0.97 -20.51
CA ALA A 207 2.83 -0.85 -19.27
C ALA A 207 2.77 0.61 -18.78
N ALA A 208 3.88 1.34 -18.82
CA ALA A 208 3.95 2.75 -18.44
C ALA A 208 3.05 3.62 -19.32
N ARG A 209 3.05 3.41 -20.65
CA ARG A 209 2.12 4.07 -21.58
C ARG A 209 0.66 3.74 -21.25
N SER A 210 0.37 2.47 -20.97
CA SER A 210 -0.98 2.03 -20.57
C SER A 210 -1.44 2.68 -19.25
N MET A 211 -0.54 2.82 -18.28
CA MET A 211 -0.80 3.52 -17.01
C MET A 211 -1.11 5.00 -17.25
N LEU A 212 -0.38 5.68 -18.14
CA LEU A 212 -0.66 7.08 -18.49
C LEU A 212 -1.99 7.24 -19.24
N ALA A 213 -2.31 6.35 -20.17
CA ALA A 213 -3.61 6.35 -20.83
C ALA A 213 -4.75 6.15 -19.83
N HIS A 214 -4.60 5.23 -18.87
CA HIS A 214 -5.57 5.02 -17.80
C HIS A 214 -5.65 6.23 -16.85
N PHE A 215 -4.52 6.87 -16.54
CA PHE A 215 -4.49 8.11 -15.75
C PHE A 215 -5.20 9.27 -16.46
N ALA A 216 -5.05 9.38 -17.79
CA ALA A 216 -5.75 10.39 -18.59
C ALA A 216 -7.28 10.24 -18.45
N GLU A 217 -7.78 9.01 -18.51
CA GLU A 217 -9.21 8.73 -18.42
C GLU A 217 -9.74 8.89 -16.99
N VAL A 218 -9.10 8.28 -16.00
CA VAL A 218 -9.63 8.25 -14.64
C VAL A 218 -9.12 9.44 -13.83
N GLY A 219 -7.80 9.58 -13.69
CA GLY A 219 -7.18 10.59 -12.84
C GLY A 219 -7.35 12.04 -13.33
N LEU A 220 -7.49 12.25 -14.65
CA LEU A 220 -7.69 13.58 -15.24
C LEU A 220 -9.16 13.84 -15.62
N ARG A 221 -9.76 13.06 -16.53
CA ARG A 221 -11.13 13.33 -16.99
C ARG A 221 -12.17 13.13 -15.89
N ARG A 222 -12.24 11.93 -15.31
CA ARG A 222 -13.30 11.60 -14.34
C ARG A 222 -13.11 12.27 -12.99
N GLU A 223 -11.89 12.25 -12.45
CA GLU A 223 -11.64 12.77 -11.11
C GLU A 223 -11.40 14.29 -11.05
N ARG A 224 -11.03 14.92 -12.18
CA ARG A 224 -10.64 16.34 -12.20
C ARG A 224 -11.33 17.17 -13.26
N GLY A 225 -12.15 16.58 -14.12
CA GLY A 225 -12.80 17.29 -15.21
C GLY A 225 -11.83 17.88 -16.23
N VAL A 226 -10.60 17.36 -16.32
CA VAL A 226 -9.57 17.84 -17.25
C VAL A 226 -9.62 17.00 -18.51
N GLN A 227 -9.63 17.64 -19.68
CA GLN A 227 -9.59 16.96 -20.98
C GLN A 227 -8.17 16.99 -21.55
N PRO A 228 -7.39 15.90 -21.42
CA PRO A 228 -6.07 15.81 -22.02
C PRO A 228 -6.11 15.43 -23.49
N THR A 229 -5.18 16.00 -24.25
CA THR A 229 -4.85 15.58 -25.61
C THR A 229 -3.63 14.67 -25.55
N ALA A 230 -3.76 13.47 -26.10
CA ALA A 230 -2.65 12.52 -26.24
C ALA A 230 -2.06 12.60 -27.65
N ASP A 231 -0.74 12.56 -27.77
CA ASP A 231 -0.07 12.37 -29.06
C ASP A 231 0.13 10.89 -29.42
N ALA A 232 0.78 10.62 -30.55
CA ALA A 232 1.04 9.26 -31.04
C ALA A 232 1.98 8.44 -30.12
N GLU A 233 2.78 9.11 -29.28
CA GLU A 233 3.72 8.49 -28.33
C GLU A 233 3.08 8.30 -26.93
N GLY A 234 1.83 8.75 -26.77
CA GLY A 234 1.08 8.69 -25.53
C GLY A 234 1.38 9.81 -24.54
N ALA A 235 2.09 10.87 -24.96
CA ALA A 235 2.32 12.04 -24.12
C ALA A 235 1.04 12.87 -24.03
N LEU A 236 0.70 13.30 -22.80
CA LEU A 236 -0.53 14.00 -22.48
C LEU A 236 -0.25 15.49 -22.32
N THR A 237 -1.02 16.32 -23.01
CA THR A 237 -0.99 17.78 -22.88
C THR A 237 -2.35 18.32 -22.45
N PHE A 238 -2.36 19.25 -21.49
CA PHE A 238 -3.59 19.85 -20.97
C PHE A 238 -3.31 21.10 -20.12
N LYS A 239 -4.37 21.86 -19.81
CA LYS A 239 -4.33 22.92 -18.81
C LYS A 239 -4.97 22.47 -17.50
N PHE A 240 -4.34 22.81 -16.38
CA PHE A 240 -4.92 22.62 -15.05
C PHE A 240 -4.61 23.84 -14.18
N HIS A 241 -5.66 24.46 -13.64
CA HIS A 241 -5.58 25.70 -12.85
C HIS A 241 -4.73 26.80 -13.52
N GLY A 242 -4.96 27.03 -14.83
CA GLY A 242 -4.28 28.08 -15.60
C GLY A 242 -2.85 27.77 -16.02
N ARG A 243 -2.30 26.59 -15.69
CA ARG A 243 -0.95 26.16 -16.06
C ARG A 243 -1.00 25.06 -17.11
N ASP A 244 -0.14 25.15 -18.13
CA ASP A 244 0.05 24.10 -19.12
C ASP A 244 0.89 22.95 -18.54
N TYR A 245 0.42 21.72 -18.74
CA TYR A 245 1.08 20.49 -18.32
C TYR A 245 1.46 19.62 -19.52
N LEU A 246 2.57 18.91 -19.36
CA LEU A 246 2.99 17.80 -20.19
C LEU A 246 3.27 16.61 -19.28
N VAL A 247 2.57 15.49 -19.49
CA VAL A 247 2.83 14.23 -18.78
C VAL A 247 3.26 13.18 -19.80
N ALA A 248 4.46 12.63 -19.66
CA ALA A 248 5.02 11.73 -20.66
C ALA A 248 5.81 10.57 -20.03
N CYS A 249 5.93 9.47 -20.78
CA CYS A 249 6.82 8.38 -20.44
C CYS A 249 8.19 8.59 -21.09
N VAL A 250 9.27 8.47 -20.32
CA VAL A 250 10.62 8.37 -20.87
C VAL A 250 10.94 6.89 -21.07
N PRO A 251 11.02 6.41 -22.32
CA PRO A 251 11.18 4.99 -22.60
C PRO A 251 12.56 4.49 -22.17
N SER A 252 12.64 3.20 -21.88
CA SER A 252 13.85 2.51 -21.45
C SER A 252 15.00 2.68 -22.44
N GLU A 253 14.70 2.66 -23.74
CA GLU A 253 15.65 2.85 -24.84
C GLU A 253 15.08 3.81 -25.90
N GLY A 254 15.90 4.19 -26.88
CA GLY A 254 15.48 5.01 -28.02
C GLY A 254 15.37 6.52 -27.75
N PRO A 255 14.80 7.28 -28.72
CA PRO A 255 14.67 8.73 -28.60
C PRO A 255 13.67 9.12 -27.49
N LEU A 256 13.81 10.35 -27.00
CA LEU A 256 12.80 10.94 -26.11
C LEU A 256 11.54 11.31 -26.91
N PRO A 257 10.35 11.28 -26.27
CA PRO A 257 9.14 11.76 -26.91
C PRO A 257 9.31 13.17 -27.48
N SER A 258 8.90 13.34 -28.73
CA SER A 258 9.00 14.59 -29.49
C SER A 258 8.34 15.78 -28.75
N ALA A 259 7.27 15.52 -28.00
CA ALA A 259 6.57 16.50 -27.18
C ALA A 259 7.45 17.18 -26.12
N LEU A 260 8.51 16.51 -25.65
CA LEU A 260 9.45 17.07 -24.65
C LEU A 260 10.37 18.16 -25.24
N GLY A 261 10.62 18.14 -26.55
CA GLY A 261 11.44 19.15 -27.24
C GLY A 261 10.67 20.41 -27.66
N SER A 262 9.34 20.41 -27.54
CA SER A 262 8.51 21.55 -27.97
C SER A 262 8.55 22.71 -26.96
N GLY A 263 9.36 23.72 -27.28
CA GLY A 263 9.72 24.87 -26.43
C GLY A 263 8.56 25.75 -25.97
N GLY A 264 7.94 25.39 -24.84
CA GLY A 264 6.99 26.23 -24.11
C GLY A 264 7.20 26.13 -22.59
N ARG A 265 6.78 27.16 -21.83
CA ARG A 265 6.76 27.16 -20.36
C ARG A 265 5.69 26.19 -19.82
N ARG A 266 5.87 24.89 -20.01
CA ARG A 266 4.99 23.83 -19.50
C ARG A 266 5.54 23.24 -18.21
N ARG A 267 4.65 22.75 -17.35
CA ARG A 267 5.03 21.93 -16.20
C ARG A 267 5.12 20.47 -16.65
N VAL A 268 6.32 19.91 -16.58
CA VAL A 268 6.60 18.56 -17.06
C VAL A 268 6.58 17.57 -15.90
N VAL A 269 5.80 16.50 -16.06
CA VAL A 269 5.77 15.34 -15.15
C VAL A 269 6.14 14.09 -15.97
N LEU A 270 7.12 13.34 -15.51
CA LEU A 270 7.68 12.21 -16.25
C LEU A 270 7.43 10.90 -15.51
N LEU A 271 7.09 9.87 -16.26
CA LEU A 271 7.20 8.48 -15.83
C LEU A 271 8.48 7.91 -16.47
N LEU A 272 9.52 7.71 -15.68
CA LEU A 272 10.86 7.39 -16.16
C LEU A 272 11.10 5.89 -16.09
N ASN A 273 11.41 5.26 -17.23
CA ASN A 273 11.80 3.86 -17.31
C ASN A 273 13.24 3.66 -17.82
N ARG A 274 14.03 4.74 -17.88
CA ARG A 274 15.41 4.71 -18.37
C ARG A 274 16.42 4.74 -17.21
N PRO A 275 17.23 3.69 -17.03
CA PRO A 275 18.23 3.65 -15.96
C PRO A 275 19.27 4.77 -16.12
N GLN A 276 19.74 5.32 -15.00
CA GLN A 276 20.81 6.34 -14.94
C GLN A 276 20.52 7.58 -15.81
N TRP A 277 19.25 7.87 -16.07
CA TRP A 277 18.87 9.00 -16.89
C TRP A 277 19.13 10.33 -16.17
N SER A 278 19.70 11.28 -16.92
CA SER A 278 19.82 12.67 -16.50
C SER A 278 18.97 13.55 -17.43
N PRO A 279 18.25 14.54 -16.88
CA PRO A 279 17.44 15.44 -17.69
C PRO A 279 18.32 16.23 -18.66
N PRO A 280 17.99 16.26 -19.96
CA PRO A 280 18.66 17.14 -20.91
C PRO A 280 18.32 18.61 -20.59
N ALA A 281 19.07 19.52 -21.22
CA ALA A 281 18.86 20.95 -21.07
C ALA A 281 17.39 21.34 -21.32
N GLY A 282 16.80 22.12 -20.42
CA GLY A 282 15.39 22.54 -20.48
C GLY A 282 14.39 21.63 -19.76
N LEU A 283 14.82 20.46 -19.26
CA LEU A 283 13.99 19.55 -18.45
C LEU A 283 14.44 19.44 -16.99
N GLU A 284 15.36 20.29 -16.53
CA GLU A 284 15.94 20.24 -15.18
C GLU A 284 14.88 20.42 -14.08
N GLY A 285 13.78 21.12 -14.39
CA GLY A 285 12.65 21.34 -13.48
C GLY A 285 11.53 20.30 -13.56
N ALA A 286 11.69 19.24 -14.35
CA ALA A 286 10.70 18.18 -14.50
C ALA A 286 10.53 17.35 -13.23
N LEU A 287 9.30 16.90 -12.95
CA LEU A 287 9.01 16.03 -11.82
C LEU A 287 8.96 14.57 -12.30
N ALA A 288 9.94 13.76 -11.91
CA ALA A 288 10.04 12.37 -12.36
C ALA A 288 9.54 11.36 -11.31
N ILE A 289 8.70 10.44 -11.73
CA ILE A 289 8.43 9.17 -11.05
C ILE A 289 9.30 8.12 -11.74
N ASP A 290 10.35 7.69 -11.06
CA ASP A 290 11.32 6.74 -11.59
C ASP A 290 10.89 5.30 -11.29
N LEU A 291 10.48 4.58 -12.34
CA LEU A 291 10.08 3.18 -12.28
C LEU A 291 11.28 2.24 -12.12
N THR A 292 12.49 2.69 -12.44
CA THR A 292 13.71 1.86 -12.32
C THR A 292 14.19 1.80 -10.88
N THR A 293 14.03 2.89 -10.12
CA THR A 293 14.41 2.97 -8.71
C THR A 293 13.23 2.96 -7.75
N MET A 294 12.00 3.04 -8.26
CA MET A 294 10.76 3.26 -7.50
C MET A 294 10.85 4.51 -6.62
N ARG A 295 11.44 5.59 -7.13
CA ARG A 295 11.61 6.86 -6.39
C ARG A 295 10.93 8.02 -7.08
N THR A 296 10.56 9.03 -6.28
CA THR A 296 9.92 10.24 -6.79
C THR A 296 10.15 11.42 -5.85
N PRO A 297 10.16 12.69 -6.32
CA PRO A 297 10.21 13.81 -5.40
C PRO A 297 8.93 13.90 -4.56
N PRO A 298 8.95 14.56 -3.39
CA PRO A 298 7.75 14.77 -2.61
C PRO A 298 6.64 15.50 -3.41
N PRO A 299 5.36 15.09 -3.29
CA PRO A 299 4.28 15.55 -4.15
C PRO A 299 3.79 16.95 -3.79
N ARG A 300 4.53 17.96 -4.25
CA ARG A 300 4.18 19.38 -4.08
C ARG A 300 3.26 19.89 -5.19
N ASP A 301 3.38 19.32 -6.38
CA ASP A 301 2.60 19.69 -7.56
C ASP A 301 1.32 18.85 -7.67
N PRO A 302 0.16 19.44 -8.01
CA PRO A 302 -1.12 18.73 -7.95
C PRO A 302 -1.25 17.59 -8.96
N ILE A 303 -0.65 17.71 -10.15
CA ILE A 303 -0.72 16.68 -11.19
C ILE A 303 0.27 15.56 -10.90
N HIS A 304 1.50 15.90 -10.48
CA HIS A 304 2.45 14.90 -10.02
C HIS A 304 1.90 14.10 -8.82
N ARG A 305 1.28 14.79 -7.84
CA ARG A 305 0.60 14.13 -6.71
C ARG A 305 -0.54 13.21 -7.18
N ALA A 306 -1.31 13.65 -8.17
CA ALA A 306 -2.41 12.86 -8.70
C ALA A 306 -1.90 11.59 -9.39
N LEU A 307 -0.89 11.71 -10.25
CA LEU A 307 -0.27 10.58 -10.92
C LEU A 307 0.38 9.61 -9.93
N GLU A 308 1.14 10.13 -8.95
CA GLU A 308 1.74 9.29 -7.89
C GLU A 308 0.67 8.52 -7.11
N GLY A 309 -0.38 9.21 -6.65
CA GLY A 309 -1.49 8.58 -5.93
C GLY A 309 -2.21 7.53 -6.78
N PHE A 310 -2.39 7.81 -8.06
CA PHE A 310 -2.98 6.89 -9.03
C PHE A 310 -2.14 5.62 -9.21
N LEU A 311 -0.84 5.77 -9.44
CA LEU A 311 0.09 4.64 -9.62
C LEU A 311 0.18 3.76 -8.37
N ARG A 312 0.24 4.36 -7.17
CA ARG A 312 0.19 3.60 -5.91
C ARG A 312 -1.12 2.87 -5.71
N GLY A 313 -2.24 3.52 -6.01
CA GLY A 313 -3.58 3.00 -5.73
C GLY A 313 -4.03 1.91 -6.71
N TYR A 314 -3.84 2.14 -8.01
CA TYR A 314 -4.31 1.23 -9.05
C TYR A 314 -3.29 0.15 -9.43
N TYR A 315 -2.00 0.44 -9.32
CA TYR A 315 -0.93 -0.44 -9.79
C TYR A 315 -0.01 -0.91 -8.66
N SER A 316 -0.28 -0.53 -7.41
CA SER A 316 0.48 -0.94 -6.22
C SER A 316 1.99 -0.69 -6.33
N LEU A 317 2.39 0.37 -7.05
CA LEU A 317 3.81 0.71 -7.17
C LEU A 317 4.37 1.17 -5.81
N PRO A 318 5.45 0.54 -5.30
CA PRO A 318 6.01 0.83 -3.98
C PRO A 318 6.94 2.06 -4.03
N LEU A 319 6.39 3.20 -4.46
CA LEU A 319 7.17 4.41 -4.66
C LEU A 319 7.70 4.94 -3.31
N GLU A 320 8.93 5.44 -3.28
CA GLU A 320 9.51 6.11 -2.12
C GLU A 320 9.90 7.55 -2.47
N TYR A 321 9.94 8.40 -1.46
CA TYR A 321 10.41 9.77 -1.67
C TYR A 321 11.93 9.82 -1.56
N TYR A 322 12.57 10.70 -2.33
CA TYR A 322 13.97 11.02 -2.09
C TYR A 322 14.17 11.46 -0.63
N PRO A 323 15.27 11.03 0.02
CA PRO A 323 15.50 11.21 1.46
C PRO A 323 15.35 12.65 1.95
#